data_AF-A0A4R8QM13-F1
#
_entry.id   AF-A0A4R8QM13-F1
#
_cell.length_a   1.000
_cell.length_b   1.000
_cell.length_c   1.000
_cell.angle_alpha   90.00
_cell.angle_beta   90.00
_cell.angle_gamma   90.00
#
_symmetry.space_group_name_H-M   'P 1'
#
loop_
_entity.id
_entity.type
_entity.pdbx_description
1 polymer ?
#
loop_
_entity_poly.entity_id
_entity_poly.type
_entity_poly.pdbx_seq_one_letter_code
_entity_poly.pdbx_strand_id
1 'polypeptide(L)'
;MMQSKEELTYSKPLAERVDESEEDLESLRSNPRFWERRDGRRKLWTYAAAAAVLIATNFVSARVGAHFASNGRGLDATCAAHTTQWSPVLKDVDVKYDWKHFNGSFLQEDVYRQAGSPEVDAAWEALGVDYRAGVISIEDGLKSGLDMSFAQRSEKHGAGFFVNVEGMHHLHCLNLVRKALYYNYDYYKTMGTHAFANDDDIVQKHVSHCLDTVRQVLMCNVDTAVLGQVWANDPPVPFPDFHTKHMCKNYEAIQAWAEKLQAPPMDTLPQDYTAPPRPEDVIPHTP
;
A
#
# COMPACT_ATOMS: atom_id res chain seq x y z
N MET A 1 -8.39 -60.27 -83.32
CA MET A 1 -9.06 -59.36 -82.38
C MET A 1 -9.75 -60.23 -81.33
N MET A 2 -9.13 -60.42 -80.15
CA MET A 2 -9.45 -59.82 -78.83
C MET A 2 -10.72 -60.40 -78.17
N GLN A 3 -10.55 -61.22 -77.10
CA GLN A 3 -10.93 -61.00 -75.66
C GLN A 3 -12.43 -61.26 -75.36
N SER A 4 -12.97 -61.77 -74.23
CA SER A 4 -12.51 -62.12 -72.86
C SER A 4 -13.64 -62.80 -72.02
N LYS A 5 -13.28 -63.50 -70.90
CA LYS A 5 -13.89 -63.60 -69.53
C LYS A 5 -15.26 -64.32 -69.26
N GLU A 6 -15.29 -65.34 -68.37
CA GLU A 6 -15.75 -65.45 -66.93
C GLU A 6 -17.26 -65.83 -66.80
N GLU A 7 -17.85 -66.51 -65.79
CA GLU A 7 -17.55 -67.40 -64.63
C GLU A 7 -18.94 -67.81 -63.98
N LEU A 8 -18.96 -68.58 -62.87
CA LEU A 8 -20.05 -68.83 -61.85
C LEU A 8 -21.12 -69.94 -62.10
N THR A 9 -21.63 -70.72 -61.13
CA THR A 9 -21.29 -71.14 -59.73
C THR A 9 -22.28 -72.26 -59.31
N TYR A 10 -21.92 -73.09 -58.31
CA TYR A 10 -22.69 -74.20 -57.74
C TYR A 10 -23.08 -73.92 -56.27
N SER A 11 -24.27 -74.34 -55.83
CA SER A 11 -24.77 -74.19 -54.44
C SER A 11 -25.23 -75.52 -53.83
N LYS A 12 -25.00 -75.70 -52.53
CA LYS A 12 -25.50 -76.82 -51.68
C LYS A 12 -26.20 -76.27 -50.41
N PRO A 13 -27.04 -77.07 -49.70
CA PRO A 13 -28.17 -76.59 -48.89
C PRO A 13 -27.93 -76.52 -47.36
N LEU A 14 -29.01 -76.26 -46.60
CA LEU A 14 -29.16 -75.16 -45.63
C LEU A 14 -29.60 -75.64 -44.21
N ALA A 15 -29.04 -76.73 -43.68
CA ALA A 15 -29.58 -77.38 -42.46
C ALA A 15 -28.59 -77.60 -41.29
N GLU A 16 -27.53 -76.80 -41.16
CA GLU A 16 -26.53 -77.00 -40.09
C GLU A 16 -25.93 -75.71 -39.50
N ARG A 17 -26.69 -74.61 -39.42
CA ARG A 17 -26.28 -73.42 -38.64
C ARG A 17 -27.04 -73.38 -37.32
N VAL A 18 -26.49 -74.06 -36.31
CA VAL A 18 -26.62 -73.58 -34.94
C VAL A 18 -25.89 -72.23 -34.89
N ASP A 19 -26.50 -71.22 -34.26
CA ASP A 19 -25.97 -69.86 -34.19
C ASP A 19 -24.73 -69.83 -33.29
N GLU A 20 -23.54 -69.97 -33.91
CA GLU A 20 -22.23 -69.91 -33.24
C GLU A 20 -22.07 -68.66 -32.35
N SER A 21 -22.86 -67.60 -32.59
CA SER A 21 -22.77 -66.37 -31.82
C SER A 21 -23.32 -66.46 -30.39
N GLU A 22 -24.30 -67.32 -30.11
CA GLU A 22 -24.85 -67.50 -28.75
C GLU A 22 -23.97 -68.42 -27.90
N GLU A 23 -23.43 -69.50 -28.48
CA GLU A 23 -22.49 -70.40 -27.79
C GLU A 23 -21.17 -69.71 -27.43
N ASP A 24 -20.68 -68.82 -28.31
CA ASP A 24 -19.48 -68.00 -28.02
C ASP A 24 -19.71 -67.01 -26.88
N LEU A 25 -20.92 -66.44 -26.77
CA LEU A 25 -21.29 -65.53 -25.68
C LEU A 25 -21.48 -66.27 -24.35
N GLU A 26 -22.03 -67.49 -24.35
CA GLU A 26 -22.14 -68.35 -23.16
C GLU A 26 -20.78 -68.92 -22.71
N SER A 27 -19.91 -69.29 -23.66
CA SER A 27 -18.52 -69.69 -23.43
C SER A 27 -17.69 -68.57 -22.79
N LEU A 28 -17.86 -67.33 -23.26
CA LEU A 28 -17.21 -66.16 -22.66
C LEU A 28 -17.78 -65.81 -21.27
N ARG A 29 -19.08 -66.06 -21.02
CA ARG A 29 -19.71 -65.89 -19.70
C ARG A 29 -19.31 -66.97 -18.70
N SER A 30 -19.02 -68.19 -19.13
CA SER A 30 -18.62 -69.30 -18.25
C SER A 30 -17.11 -69.33 -17.93
N ASN A 31 -16.30 -68.49 -18.61
CA ASN A 31 -14.85 -68.44 -18.40
C ASN A 31 -14.48 -67.52 -17.21
N PRO A 32 -14.04 -68.04 -16.04
CA PRO A 32 -13.71 -67.23 -14.87
C PRO A 32 -12.59 -66.22 -15.14
N ARG A 33 -11.68 -66.53 -16.07
CA ARG A 33 -10.60 -65.61 -16.49
C ARG A 33 -11.11 -64.37 -17.22
N PHE A 34 -12.27 -64.43 -17.88
CA PHE A 34 -12.87 -63.27 -18.54
C PHE A 34 -13.39 -62.25 -17.52
N TRP A 35 -14.06 -62.74 -16.46
CA TRP A 35 -14.54 -61.91 -15.34
C TRP A 35 -13.38 -61.32 -14.53
N GLU A 36 -12.34 -62.08 -14.22
CA GLU A 36 -11.11 -61.58 -13.55
C GLU A 36 -10.41 -60.49 -14.35
N ARG A 37 -10.30 -60.64 -15.68
CA ARG A 37 -9.64 -59.67 -16.57
C ARG A 37 -10.47 -58.40 -16.74
N ARG A 38 -11.80 -58.50 -16.72
CA ARG A 38 -12.73 -57.35 -16.77
C ARG A 38 -12.75 -56.59 -15.44
N ASP A 39 -12.73 -57.31 -14.32
CA ASP A 39 -12.68 -56.73 -12.97
C ASP A 39 -11.32 -56.07 -12.69
N GLY A 40 -10.22 -56.67 -13.17
CA GLY A 40 -8.88 -56.08 -13.13
C GLY A 40 -8.74 -54.80 -13.97
N ARG A 41 -9.30 -54.77 -15.19
CA ARG A 41 -9.35 -53.52 -15.99
C ARG A 41 -10.20 -52.45 -15.32
N ARG A 42 -11.34 -52.81 -14.74
CA ARG A 42 -12.22 -51.86 -14.03
C ARG A 42 -11.51 -51.26 -12.81
N LYS A 43 -10.80 -52.09 -12.02
CA LYS A 43 -9.95 -51.65 -10.91
C LYS A 43 -8.81 -50.74 -11.37
N LEU A 44 -8.13 -51.08 -12.46
CA LEU A 44 -7.08 -50.24 -13.05
C LEU A 44 -7.61 -48.87 -13.50
N TRP A 45 -8.77 -48.84 -14.18
CA TRP A 45 -9.44 -47.59 -14.56
C TRP A 45 -9.88 -46.76 -13.36
N THR A 46 -10.39 -47.38 -12.29
CA THR A 46 -10.73 -46.65 -11.06
C THR A 46 -9.49 -46.09 -10.36
N TYR A 47 -8.37 -46.84 -10.31
CA TYR A 47 -7.11 -46.33 -9.75
C TYR A 47 -6.51 -45.22 -10.60
N ALA A 48 -6.54 -45.35 -11.93
CA ALA A 48 -6.08 -44.32 -12.85
C ALA A 48 -6.93 -43.05 -12.75
N ALA A 49 -8.26 -43.17 -12.65
CA ALA A 49 -9.16 -42.04 -12.45
C ALA A 49 -8.92 -41.37 -11.09
N ALA A 50 -8.75 -42.14 -10.01
CA ALA A 50 -8.42 -41.60 -8.69
C ALA A 50 -7.06 -40.89 -8.68
N ALA A 51 -6.04 -41.47 -9.33
CA ALA A 51 -4.73 -40.84 -9.50
C ALA A 51 -4.82 -39.54 -10.33
N ALA A 52 -5.62 -39.53 -11.41
CA ALA A 52 -5.84 -38.34 -12.22
C ALA A 52 -6.54 -37.22 -11.42
N VAL A 53 -7.54 -37.56 -10.61
CA VAL A 53 -8.19 -36.61 -9.70
C VAL A 53 -7.19 -36.06 -8.68
N LEU A 54 -6.37 -36.92 -8.06
CA LEU A 54 -5.34 -36.48 -7.11
C LEU A 54 -4.28 -35.59 -7.77
N ILE A 55 -3.83 -35.92 -8.99
CA ILE A 55 -2.89 -35.09 -9.73
C ILE A 55 -3.52 -33.74 -10.06
N ALA A 56 -4.78 -33.74 -10.53
CA ALA A 56 -5.51 -32.50 -10.84
C ALA A 56 -5.69 -31.63 -9.60
N THR A 57 -6.09 -32.20 -8.46
CA THR A 57 -6.23 -31.44 -7.21
C THR A 57 -4.90 -30.90 -6.71
N ASN A 58 -3.81 -31.66 -6.80
CA ASN A 58 -2.47 -31.16 -6.47
C ASN A 58 -2.03 -30.03 -7.40
N PHE A 59 -2.29 -30.12 -8.71
CA PHE A 59 -1.99 -29.05 -9.65
C PHE A 59 -2.80 -27.78 -9.38
N VAL A 60 -4.10 -27.92 -9.09
CA VAL A 60 -4.96 -26.79 -8.72
C VAL A 60 -4.48 -26.16 -7.42
N SER A 61 -4.23 -26.96 -6.38
CA SER A 61 -3.70 -26.47 -5.10
C SER A 61 -2.34 -25.78 -5.26
N ALA A 62 -1.44 -26.32 -6.08
CA ALA A 62 -0.15 -25.69 -6.37
C ALA A 62 -0.31 -24.37 -7.12
N ARG A 63 -1.23 -24.28 -8.09
CA ARG A 63 -1.53 -23.03 -8.82
C ARG A 63 -2.14 -21.97 -7.93
N VAL A 64 -3.09 -22.36 -7.07
CA VAL A 64 -3.71 -21.46 -6.09
C VAL A 64 -2.67 -21.00 -5.06
N GLY A 65 -1.87 -21.93 -4.52
CA GLY A 65 -0.78 -21.61 -3.60
C GLY A 65 0.27 -20.68 -4.21
N ALA A 66 0.67 -20.91 -5.46
CA ALA A 66 1.58 -20.03 -6.19
C ALA A 66 0.99 -18.63 -6.42
N HIS A 67 -0.31 -18.53 -6.72
CA HIS A 67 -1.00 -17.26 -6.89
C HIS A 67 -1.04 -16.44 -5.59
N PHE A 68 -1.38 -17.07 -4.45
CA PHE A 68 -1.35 -16.41 -3.14
C PHE A 68 0.07 -16.03 -2.71
N ALA A 69 1.07 -16.90 -2.98
CA ALA A 69 2.47 -16.62 -2.70
C ALA A 69 3.02 -15.47 -3.55
N SER A 70 2.62 -15.36 -4.83
CA SER A 70 3.01 -14.24 -5.68
C SER A 70 2.29 -12.93 -5.31
N ASN A 71 1.05 -13.01 -4.80
CA ASN A 71 0.31 -11.85 -4.28
C ASN A 71 0.88 -11.28 -2.98
N GLY A 72 1.74 -12.00 -2.26
CA GLY A 72 2.47 -11.46 -1.11
C GLY A 72 3.33 -10.24 -1.45
N ARG A 73 3.66 -10.02 -2.74
CA ARG A 73 4.36 -8.82 -3.23
C ARG A 73 3.51 -7.55 -3.25
N GLY A 74 2.21 -7.65 -2.98
CA GLY A 74 1.28 -6.51 -2.93
C GLY A 74 0.76 -6.20 -1.53
N LEU A 75 1.27 -6.84 -0.47
CA LEU A 75 0.73 -6.64 0.87
C LEU A 75 0.90 -5.21 1.35
N ASP A 76 2.07 -4.61 1.16
CA ASP A 76 2.33 -3.22 1.58
C ASP A 76 1.43 -2.22 0.84
N ALA A 77 1.30 -2.35 -0.48
CA ALA A 77 0.39 -1.53 -1.27
C ALA A 77 -1.08 -1.71 -0.85
N THR A 78 -1.48 -2.95 -0.55
CA THR A 78 -2.82 -3.28 -0.04
C THR A 78 -3.05 -2.65 1.34
N CYS A 79 -2.11 -2.81 2.26
CA CYS A 79 -2.14 -2.20 3.60
C CYS A 79 -2.21 -0.67 3.50
N ALA A 80 -1.39 -0.05 2.66
CA ALA A 80 -1.41 1.40 2.46
C ALA A 80 -2.76 1.89 1.91
N ALA A 81 -3.34 1.17 0.93
CA ALA A 81 -4.65 1.50 0.37
C ALA A 81 -5.81 1.29 1.36
N HIS A 82 -5.69 0.35 2.31
CA HIS A 82 -6.75 0.08 3.29
C HIS A 82 -6.64 0.89 4.59
N THR A 83 -5.46 1.43 4.91
CA THR A 83 -5.19 2.12 6.19
C THR A 83 -4.99 3.62 6.02
N THR A 84 -5.13 4.17 4.82
CA THR A 84 -4.89 5.59 4.55
C THR A 84 -5.86 6.11 3.50
N GLN A 85 -6.22 7.39 3.60
CA GLN A 85 -6.98 8.09 2.58
C GLN A 85 -6.24 8.07 1.24
N TRP A 86 -6.99 7.96 0.14
CA TRP A 86 -6.40 7.96 -1.19
C TRP A 86 -5.67 9.28 -1.47
N SER A 87 -4.47 9.18 -2.05
CA SER A 87 -3.71 10.32 -2.56
C SER A 87 -2.79 9.89 -3.70
N PRO A 88 -2.27 10.84 -4.51
CA PRO A 88 -1.27 10.56 -5.53
C PRO A 88 -0.03 9.84 -5.01
N VAL A 89 0.32 10.03 -3.73
CA VAL A 89 1.43 9.29 -3.09
C VAL A 89 1.22 7.78 -3.21
N LEU A 90 -0.01 7.28 -3.01
CA LEU A 90 -0.30 5.83 -3.11
C LEU A 90 -0.21 5.29 -4.54
N LYS A 91 -0.27 6.18 -5.54
CA LYS A 91 -0.17 5.84 -6.96
C LYS A 91 1.28 5.93 -7.46
N ASP A 92 2.01 6.95 -7.01
CA ASP A 92 3.32 7.32 -7.55
C ASP A 92 4.49 6.78 -6.73
N VAL A 93 4.26 6.41 -5.46
CA VAL A 93 5.27 5.89 -4.54
C VAL A 93 4.98 4.44 -4.22
N ASP A 94 6.01 3.61 -4.33
CA ASP A 94 6.00 2.24 -3.80
C ASP A 94 6.10 2.29 -2.27
N VAL A 95 4.94 2.46 -1.61
CA VAL A 95 4.85 2.54 -0.15
C VAL A 95 5.20 1.17 0.44
N LYS A 96 6.21 1.16 1.31
CA LYS A 96 6.70 -0.03 2.02
C LYS A 96 6.64 0.17 3.51
N TYR A 97 6.53 -0.94 4.23
CA TYR A 97 6.53 -0.95 5.68
C TYR A 97 7.77 -1.68 6.19
N ASP A 98 8.56 -0.99 7.01
CA ASP A 98 9.79 -1.54 7.59
C ASP A 98 9.82 -1.33 9.10
N TRP A 99 10.41 -2.29 9.81
CA TRP A 99 10.69 -2.12 11.23
C TRP A 99 11.76 -1.05 11.44
N LYS A 100 11.46 -0.07 12.30
CA LYS A 100 12.38 0.97 12.75
C LYS A 100 12.53 0.88 14.26
N HIS A 101 13.77 0.99 14.74
CA HIS A 101 14.06 1.15 16.16
C HIS A 101 14.12 2.62 16.48
N PHE A 102 13.34 3.05 17.45
CA PHE A 102 13.40 4.42 17.92
C PHE A 102 14.61 4.60 18.84
N ASN A 103 15.31 5.71 18.68
CA ASN A 103 16.32 6.14 19.65
C ASN A 103 15.60 6.73 20.86
N GLY A 104 15.37 5.90 21.87
CA GLY A 104 14.70 6.27 23.12
C GLY A 104 15.66 6.73 24.22
N SER A 105 16.90 7.09 23.90
CA SER A 105 17.90 7.47 24.91
C SER A 105 17.43 8.68 25.72
N PHE A 106 17.02 8.47 26.98
CA PHE A 106 16.35 9.54 27.74
C PHE A 106 17.25 10.76 28.01
N LEU A 107 18.48 10.53 28.48
CA LEU A 107 19.41 11.62 28.84
C LEU A 107 20.32 12.08 27.70
N GLN A 108 20.53 11.23 26.70
CA GLN A 108 21.38 11.57 25.56
C GLN A 108 20.52 12.19 24.47
N GLU A 109 20.78 13.46 24.18
CA GLU A 109 20.11 14.18 23.11
C GLU A 109 20.74 13.87 21.75
N ASP A 110 19.88 13.79 20.73
CA ASP A 110 20.28 13.92 19.34
C ASP A 110 20.05 15.36 18.86
N VAL A 111 20.41 15.64 17.61
CA VAL A 111 20.27 16.97 17.01
C VAL A 111 18.84 17.51 17.06
N TYR A 112 17.81 16.64 17.00
CA TYR A 112 16.42 17.08 16.95
C TYR A 112 15.89 17.57 18.31
N ARG A 113 16.60 17.23 19.40
CA ARG A 113 16.23 17.54 20.79
C ARG A 113 16.98 18.72 21.40
N GLN A 114 18.04 19.17 20.75
CA GLN A 114 18.87 20.27 21.24
C GLN A 114 18.13 21.61 21.18
N ALA A 115 18.63 22.58 21.95
CA ALA A 115 18.16 23.96 21.92
C ALA A 115 18.27 24.57 20.51
N GLY A 116 17.42 25.56 20.20
CA GLY A 116 17.38 26.22 18.90
C GLY A 116 18.74 26.75 18.47
N SER A 117 19.16 26.34 17.27
CA SER A 117 20.42 26.74 16.63
C SER A 117 20.33 26.50 15.13
N PRO A 118 21.22 27.10 14.31
CA PRO A 118 21.24 26.85 12.87
C PRO A 118 21.44 25.38 12.49
N GLU A 119 22.21 24.61 13.28
CA GLU A 119 22.42 23.18 13.04
C GLU A 119 21.13 22.39 13.28
N VAL A 120 20.42 22.71 14.37
CA VAL A 120 19.13 22.08 14.68
C VAL A 120 18.09 22.44 13.61
N ASP A 121 18.03 23.70 13.20
CA ASP A 121 17.10 24.14 12.17
C ASP A 121 17.38 23.44 10.83
N ALA A 122 18.64 23.32 10.42
CA ALA A 122 19.02 22.57 9.21
C ALA A 122 18.62 21.09 9.30
N ALA A 123 18.77 20.45 10.48
CA ALA A 123 18.35 19.06 10.67
C ALA A 123 16.82 18.90 10.51
N TRP A 124 16.03 19.82 11.08
CA TRP A 124 14.57 19.82 10.93
C TRP A 124 14.14 20.16 9.50
N GLU A 125 14.78 21.13 8.85
CA GLU A 125 14.55 21.48 7.44
C GLU A 125 14.83 20.31 6.50
N ALA A 126 15.86 19.51 6.79
CA ALA A 126 16.17 18.28 6.05
C ALA A 126 15.08 17.20 6.17
N LEU A 127 14.14 17.33 7.11
CA LEU A 127 12.93 16.49 7.16
C LEU A 127 11.83 16.99 6.23
N GLY A 128 11.93 18.19 5.62
CA GLY A 128 10.88 18.73 4.75
C GLY A 128 9.77 19.47 5.50
N VAL A 129 10.06 19.96 6.71
CA VAL A 129 9.15 20.75 7.55
C VAL A 129 8.75 22.09 6.93
N ASP A 130 9.48 22.56 5.91
CA ASP A 130 9.25 23.83 5.22
C ASP A 130 9.00 23.63 3.71
N TYR A 131 8.53 22.44 3.30
CA TYR A 131 8.13 22.22 1.91
C TYR A 131 6.89 23.06 1.54
N ARG A 132 6.97 23.71 0.37
CA ARG A 132 5.88 24.51 -0.20
C ARG A 132 4.74 23.62 -0.68
N ALA A 133 3.57 24.24 -0.86
CA ALA A 133 2.48 23.59 -1.59
C ALA A 133 2.94 23.22 -3.02
N GLY A 134 2.53 22.05 -3.47
CA GLY A 134 2.66 21.59 -4.83
C GLY A 134 1.35 21.71 -5.61
N VAL A 135 1.33 21.17 -6.82
CA VAL A 135 0.10 21.10 -7.64
C VAL A 135 -0.17 19.67 -8.08
N ILE A 136 -1.37 19.17 -7.79
CA ILE A 136 -1.86 17.88 -8.31
C ILE A 136 -2.96 18.10 -9.35
N SER A 137 -3.21 17.10 -10.18
CA SER A 137 -4.27 17.18 -11.19
C SER A 137 -5.66 17.34 -10.54
N ILE A 138 -6.61 17.91 -11.29
CA ILE A 138 -8.00 18.03 -10.81
C ILE A 138 -8.58 16.63 -10.50
N GLU A 139 -8.33 15.64 -11.35
CA GLU A 139 -8.81 14.27 -11.14
C GLU A 139 -8.26 13.69 -9.83
N ASP A 140 -6.96 13.85 -9.59
CA ASP A 140 -6.33 13.36 -8.38
C ASP A 140 -6.86 14.13 -7.14
N GLY A 141 -7.00 15.45 -7.19
CA GLY A 141 -7.55 16.21 -6.06
C GLY A 141 -8.97 15.79 -5.68
N LEU A 142 -9.85 15.58 -6.67
CA LEU A 142 -11.20 15.09 -6.44
C LEU A 142 -11.20 13.68 -5.81
N LYS A 143 -10.33 12.78 -6.27
CA LYS A 143 -10.16 11.44 -5.67
C LYS A 143 -9.61 11.50 -4.24
N SER A 144 -8.83 12.52 -3.91
CA SER A 144 -8.34 12.78 -2.56
C SER A 144 -9.37 13.38 -1.62
N GLY A 145 -10.55 13.77 -2.13
CA GLY A 145 -11.63 14.34 -1.33
C GLY A 145 -11.65 15.87 -1.32
N LEU A 146 -10.87 16.53 -2.19
CA LEU A 146 -11.04 17.95 -2.48
C LEU A 146 -12.26 18.16 -3.38
N ASP A 147 -12.76 19.39 -3.42
CA ASP A 147 -13.79 19.81 -4.36
C ASP A 147 -13.41 21.14 -5.04
N MET A 148 -14.24 21.59 -5.98
CA MET A 148 -13.91 22.75 -6.82
C MET A 148 -13.95 24.09 -6.08
N SER A 149 -14.36 24.16 -4.81
CA SER A 149 -14.22 25.36 -3.98
C SER A 149 -12.79 25.56 -3.48
N PHE A 150 -11.94 24.52 -3.55
CA PHE A 150 -10.54 24.64 -3.15
C PHE A 150 -9.73 25.45 -4.16
N ALA A 151 -8.71 26.14 -3.65
CA ALA A 151 -7.82 26.97 -4.46
C ALA A 151 -7.10 26.15 -5.52
N GLN A 152 -7.11 26.67 -6.74
CA GLN A 152 -6.58 25.99 -7.92
C GLN A 152 -5.61 26.87 -8.70
N ARG A 153 -4.66 26.23 -9.38
CA ARG A 153 -3.86 26.86 -10.42
C ARG A 153 -4.75 27.17 -11.62
N SER A 154 -4.55 28.34 -12.22
CA SER A 154 -5.36 28.77 -13.36
C SER A 154 -5.14 27.86 -14.59
N GLU A 155 -6.17 27.75 -15.43
CA GLU A 155 -6.14 26.88 -16.61
C GLU A 155 -4.98 27.19 -17.56
N LYS A 156 -4.58 28.47 -17.65
CA LYS A 156 -3.47 28.93 -18.49
C LYS A 156 -2.13 28.29 -18.12
N HIS A 157 -1.96 27.90 -16.87
CA HIS A 157 -0.74 27.25 -16.35
C HIS A 157 -0.95 25.74 -16.10
N GLY A 158 -2.06 25.18 -16.60
CA GLY A 158 -2.49 23.80 -16.41
C GLY A 158 -3.26 23.63 -15.11
N ALA A 159 -4.59 23.51 -15.18
CA ALA A 159 -5.45 23.40 -14.00
C ALA A 159 -5.03 22.30 -13.03
N GLY A 160 -5.15 22.57 -11.74
CA GLY A 160 -4.80 21.62 -10.68
C GLY A 160 -4.98 22.23 -9.29
N PHE A 161 -5.06 21.38 -8.27
CA PHE A 161 -5.22 21.81 -6.88
C PHE A 161 -3.88 22.09 -6.23
N PHE A 162 -3.82 23.17 -5.45
CA PHE A 162 -2.70 23.41 -4.55
C PHE A 162 -2.81 22.50 -3.33
N VAL A 163 -1.77 21.72 -3.05
CA VAL A 163 -1.77 20.76 -1.94
C VAL A 163 -0.44 20.69 -1.22
N ASN A 164 -0.50 20.47 0.08
CA ASN A 164 0.64 20.00 0.88
C ASN A 164 0.49 18.50 1.13
N VAL A 165 1.61 17.82 1.33
CA VAL A 165 1.59 16.44 1.81
C VAL A 165 1.37 16.48 3.32
N GLU A 166 0.26 15.92 3.80
CA GLU A 166 -0.14 15.95 5.22
C GLU A 166 0.98 15.52 6.17
N GLY A 167 1.74 14.46 5.82
CA GLY A 167 2.88 14.02 6.64
C GLY A 167 3.95 15.10 6.84
N MET A 168 4.22 15.93 5.82
CA MET A 168 5.16 17.05 5.93
C MET A 168 4.57 18.20 6.75
N HIS A 169 3.26 18.45 6.60
CA HIS A 169 2.54 19.43 7.41
C HIS A 169 2.49 19.04 8.91
N HIS A 170 2.36 17.74 9.23
CA HIS A 170 2.44 17.27 10.61
C HIS A 170 3.82 17.51 11.23
N LEU A 171 4.89 17.30 10.45
CA LEU A 171 6.26 17.61 10.88
C LEU A 171 6.50 19.12 11.01
N HIS A 172 5.94 19.93 10.11
CA HIS A 172 5.90 21.38 10.25
C HIS A 172 5.26 21.81 11.58
N CYS A 173 4.08 21.27 11.89
CA CYS A 173 3.37 21.52 13.15
C CYS A 173 4.21 21.13 14.37
N LEU A 174 4.84 19.95 14.33
CA LEU A 174 5.72 19.51 15.42
C LEU A 174 6.95 20.42 15.58
N ASN A 175 7.56 20.86 14.47
CA ASN A 175 8.68 21.78 14.50
C ASN A 175 8.26 23.15 15.08
N LEU A 176 7.08 23.66 14.73
CA LEU A 176 6.58 24.92 15.32
C LEU A 176 6.37 24.78 16.84
N VAL A 177 5.81 23.67 17.31
CA VAL A 177 5.68 23.39 18.75
C VAL A 177 7.05 23.34 19.41
N ARG A 178 8.04 22.66 18.82
CA ARG A 178 9.44 22.64 19.31
C ARG A 178 10.01 24.05 19.42
N LYS A 179 9.86 24.88 18.37
CA LYS A 179 10.35 26.27 18.34
C LYS A 179 9.66 27.13 19.41
N ALA A 180 8.42 26.83 19.76
CA ALA A 180 7.63 27.55 20.76
C ALA A 180 7.83 27.07 22.21
N LEU A 181 8.64 26.03 22.46
CA LEU A 181 8.98 25.61 23.82
C LEU A 181 9.65 26.76 24.58
N TYR A 182 9.39 26.87 25.88
CA TYR A 182 9.82 28.03 26.68
C TYR A 182 11.34 28.31 26.60
N TYR A 183 12.15 27.28 26.40
CA TYR A 183 13.61 27.38 26.29
C TYR A 183 14.11 27.70 24.86
N ASN A 184 13.21 27.71 23.87
CA ASN A 184 13.49 28.02 22.47
C ASN A 184 12.83 29.33 22.02
N TYR A 185 11.72 29.72 22.65
CA TYR A 185 10.86 30.80 22.18
C TYR A 185 11.59 32.11 21.92
N ASP A 186 12.39 32.60 22.88
CA ASP A 186 13.08 33.89 22.77
C ASP A 186 14.06 33.92 21.57
N TYR A 187 14.71 32.80 21.28
CA TYR A 187 15.61 32.67 20.12
C TYR A 187 14.83 32.85 18.81
N TYR A 188 13.75 32.10 18.62
CA TYR A 188 12.95 32.19 17.38
C TYR A 188 12.17 33.50 17.26
N LYS A 189 11.67 34.04 18.38
CA LYS A 189 11.01 35.34 18.40
C LYS A 189 11.98 36.45 18.01
N THR A 190 13.23 36.40 18.47
CA THR A 190 14.27 37.38 18.11
C THR A 190 14.64 37.28 16.63
N MET A 191 14.65 36.08 16.03
CA MET A 191 14.88 35.93 14.59
C MET A 191 13.76 36.54 13.75
N GLY A 192 12.51 36.52 14.24
CA GLY A 192 11.38 37.20 13.59
C GLY A 192 11.04 36.64 12.20
N THR A 193 11.26 35.35 11.97
CA THR A 193 11.01 34.67 10.70
C THR A 193 9.81 33.73 10.77
N HIS A 194 9.24 33.38 9.61
CA HIS A 194 8.12 32.46 9.48
C HIS A 194 6.94 32.82 10.42
N ALA A 195 6.46 31.85 11.21
CA ALA A 195 5.37 32.08 12.17
C ALA A 195 5.70 33.20 13.18
N PHE A 196 6.96 33.33 13.59
CA PHE A 196 7.41 34.30 14.60
C PHE A 196 7.56 35.73 14.07
N ALA A 197 7.40 35.95 12.76
CA ALA A 197 7.27 37.28 12.17
C ALA A 197 5.94 37.96 12.55
N ASN A 198 4.95 37.17 12.99
CA ASN A 198 3.66 37.68 13.43
C ASN A 198 3.67 38.12 14.90
N ASP A 199 2.61 38.82 15.30
CA ASP A 199 2.33 39.17 16.68
C ASP A 199 2.11 37.94 17.56
N ASP A 200 2.36 38.09 18.86
CA ASP A 200 2.36 36.97 19.82
C ASP A 200 1.02 36.26 19.89
N ASP A 201 -0.11 36.95 19.69
CA ASP A 201 -1.44 36.33 19.70
C ASP A 201 -1.66 35.41 18.48
N ILE A 202 -1.10 35.76 17.32
CA ILE A 202 -1.14 34.94 16.11
C ILE A 202 -0.21 33.74 16.26
N VAL A 203 1.01 33.96 16.77
CA VAL A 203 1.95 32.87 17.10
C VAL A 203 1.29 31.87 18.05
N GLN A 204 0.65 32.35 19.11
CA GLN A 204 -0.04 31.50 20.09
C GLN A 204 -1.14 30.67 19.44
N LYS A 205 -2.00 31.29 18.61
CA LYS A 205 -3.07 30.56 17.89
C LYS A 205 -2.49 29.50 16.94
N HIS A 206 -1.43 29.84 16.21
CA HIS A 206 -0.77 28.92 15.29
C HIS A 206 -0.16 27.72 16.05
N VAL A 207 0.60 27.97 17.13
CA VAL A 207 1.16 26.90 17.98
C VAL A 207 0.05 26.02 18.57
N SER A 208 -1.05 26.61 19.06
CA SER A 208 -2.19 25.86 19.59
C SER A 208 -2.87 25.00 18.53
N HIS A 209 -3.01 25.51 17.30
CA HIS A 209 -3.54 24.75 16.17
C HIS A 209 -2.60 23.57 15.85
N CYS A 210 -1.30 23.82 15.73
CA CYS A 210 -0.30 22.79 15.44
C CYS A 210 -0.27 21.70 16.52
N LEU A 211 -0.36 22.08 17.80
CA LEU A 211 -0.45 21.13 18.91
C LEU A 211 -1.68 20.22 18.76
N ASP A 212 -2.84 20.78 18.43
CA ASP A 212 -4.07 19.99 18.25
C ASP A 212 -4.01 19.10 17.01
N THR A 213 -3.45 19.59 15.90
CA THR A 213 -3.21 18.79 14.68
C THR A 213 -2.35 17.56 14.98
N VAL A 214 -1.22 17.74 15.69
CA VAL A 214 -0.36 16.62 16.08
C VAL A 214 -1.10 15.64 17.00
N ARG A 215 -1.87 16.13 17.99
CA ARG A 215 -2.71 15.27 18.84
C ARG A 215 -3.69 14.43 18.01
N GLN A 216 -4.41 15.04 17.07
CA GLN A 216 -5.38 14.36 16.23
C GLN A 216 -4.73 13.26 15.39
N VAL A 217 -3.55 13.51 14.81
CA VAL A 217 -2.82 12.54 13.99
C VAL A 217 -2.34 11.36 14.83
N LEU A 218 -1.82 11.59 16.04
CA LEU A 218 -1.41 10.54 16.96
C LEU A 218 -2.59 9.68 17.43
N MET A 219 -3.78 10.26 17.56
CA MET A 219 -5.01 9.50 17.88
C MET A 219 -5.55 8.74 16.66
N CYS A 220 -5.46 9.31 15.47
CA CYS A 220 -5.90 8.68 14.22
C CYS A 220 -5.00 7.51 13.83
N ASN A 221 -3.70 7.63 14.06
CA ASN A 221 -2.68 6.63 13.78
C ASN A 221 -2.12 6.07 15.09
N VAL A 222 -3.00 5.70 16.02
CA VAL A 222 -2.60 5.22 17.35
C VAL A 222 -1.65 4.03 17.22
N ASP A 223 -0.47 4.16 17.81
CA ASP A 223 0.49 3.07 17.86
C ASP A 223 0.05 2.05 18.91
N THR A 224 -0.11 0.80 18.47
CA THR A 224 -0.54 -0.32 19.33
C THR A 224 0.65 -1.10 19.91
N ALA A 225 1.89 -0.70 19.65
CA ALA A 225 3.07 -1.26 20.29
C ALA A 225 3.09 -0.94 21.80
N VAL A 226 3.77 -1.78 22.57
CA VAL A 226 3.92 -1.63 24.03
C VAL A 226 5.37 -1.30 24.38
N LEU A 227 5.57 -0.50 25.43
CA LEU A 227 6.89 -0.26 26.02
C LEU A 227 6.98 -0.90 27.40
N GLY A 228 8.11 -1.53 27.69
CA GLY A 228 8.37 -2.23 28.94
C GLY A 228 9.17 -1.40 29.93
N GLN A 229 9.59 -2.03 31.02
CA GLN A 229 10.52 -1.46 32.00
C GLN A 229 11.80 -2.30 32.08
N VAL A 230 12.92 -1.62 32.30
CA VAL A 230 14.24 -2.20 32.58
C VAL A 230 14.70 -1.80 33.99
N TRP A 231 15.67 -2.51 34.55
CA TRP A 231 16.29 -2.13 35.81
C TRP A 231 17.32 -1.01 35.58
N ALA A 232 17.14 0.13 36.26
CA ALA A 232 18.04 1.27 36.21
C ALA A 232 18.54 1.66 37.60
N ASN A 233 19.63 2.44 37.66
CA ASN A 233 20.29 2.94 38.88
C ASN A 233 20.89 1.85 39.79
N ASP A 234 21.56 2.31 40.86
CA ASP A 234 22.03 1.52 41.99
C ASP A 234 21.58 2.19 43.31
N PRO A 235 20.67 1.59 44.10
CA PRO A 235 20.06 0.27 43.90
C PRO A 235 19.06 0.22 42.72
N PRO A 236 18.82 -0.97 42.13
CA PRO A 236 17.95 -1.10 40.96
C PRO A 236 16.50 -0.68 41.20
N VAL A 237 15.96 0.16 40.31
CA VAL A 237 14.55 0.55 40.23
C VAL A 237 14.01 0.33 38.82
N PRO A 238 12.73 -0.04 38.63
CA PRO A 238 12.14 -0.15 37.31
C PRO A 238 12.08 1.22 36.62
N PHE A 239 12.51 1.30 35.37
CA PHE A 239 12.46 2.50 34.53
C PHE A 239 11.97 2.15 33.12
N PRO A 240 11.09 2.96 32.49
CA PRO A 240 10.61 2.69 31.13
C PRO A 240 11.75 2.60 30.11
N ASP A 241 11.71 1.57 29.25
CA ASP A 241 12.61 1.49 28.10
C ASP A 241 11.92 2.03 26.86
N PHE A 242 12.40 3.17 26.39
CA PHE A 242 11.88 3.84 25.21
C PHE A 242 12.53 3.34 23.89
N HIS A 243 13.45 2.37 23.95
CA HIS A 243 14.03 1.74 22.75
C HIS A 243 13.07 0.69 22.17
N THR A 244 11.98 1.17 21.59
CA THR A 244 10.93 0.34 21.02
C THR A 244 11.07 0.15 19.51
N LYS A 245 10.48 -0.93 19.00
CA LYS A 245 10.41 -1.21 17.56
C LYS A 245 9.04 -0.86 17.04
N HIS A 246 9.00 -0.16 15.91
CA HIS A 246 7.79 0.33 15.28
C HIS A 246 7.77 -0.09 13.82
N MET A 247 6.58 -0.36 13.28
CA MET A 247 6.41 -0.58 11.85
C MET A 247 6.12 0.76 11.20
N CYS A 248 7.00 1.24 10.32
CA CYS A 248 6.90 2.56 9.73
C CYS A 248 6.80 2.48 8.21
N LYS A 249 6.06 3.41 7.60
CA LYS A 249 6.16 3.64 6.16
C LYS A 249 7.58 4.12 5.82
N ASN A 250 8.04 3.81 4.61
CA ASN A 250 9.30 4.32 4.05
C ASN A 250 9.25 5.85 3.83
N TYR A 251 9.48 6.57 4.92
CA TYR A 251 9.41 8.03 5.01
C TYR A 251 10.16 8.75 3.90
N GLU A 252 11.39 8.33 3.63
CA GLU A 252 12.30 9.00 2.69
C GLU A 252 11.76 8.97 1.25
N ALA A 253 11.03 7.92 0.87
CA ALA A 253 10.42 7.83 -0.46
C ALA A 253 9.25 8.80 -0.61
N ILE A 254 8.44 8.94 0.43
CA ILE A 254 7.31 9.88 0.48
C ILE A 254 7.84 11.32 0.52
N GLN A 255 8.87 11.57 1.33
CA GLN A 255 9.55 12.85 1.43
C GLN A 255 10.11 13.28 0.06
N ALA A 256 10.84 12.40 -0.63
CA ALA A 256 11.40 12.70 -1.94
C ALA A 256 10.33 12.96 -3.01
N TRP A 257 9.15 12.35 -2.89
CA TRP A 257 8.01 12.67 -3.74
C TRP A 257 7.44 14.07 -3.41
N ALA A 258 7.26 14.37 -2.12
CA ALA A 258 6.78 15.67 -1.64
C ALA A 258 7.71 16.82 -2.06
N GLU A 259 9.02 16.60 -1.97
CA GLU A 259 10.04 17.56 -2.38
C GLU A 259 9.90 17.94 -3.86
N LYS A 260 9.70 16.94 -4.73
CA LYS A 260 9.55 17.12 -6.18
C LYS A 260 8.21 17.75 -6.58
N LEU A 261 7.18 17.59 -5.75
CA LEU A 261 5.84 18.12 -6.02
C LEU A 261 5.79 19.65 -5.89
N GLN A 262 6.68 20.24 -5.07
CA GLN A 262 6.63 21.66 -4.70
C GLN A 262 6.51 22.57 -5.92
N ALA A 263 5.58 23.52 -5.84
CA ALA A 263 5.48 24.59 -6.80
C ALA A 263 6.72 25.50 -6.74
N PRO A 264 6.98 26.28 -7.80
CA PRO A 264 7.99 27.33 -7.77
C PRO A 264 7.75 28.29 -6.58
N PRO A 265 8.80 28.96 -6.08
CA PRO A 265 8.66 29.96 -5.02
C PRO A 265 7.62 31.03 -5.37
N MET A 266 6.83 31.46 -4.39
CA MET A 266 5.69 32.36 -4.59
C MET A 266 6.08 33.68 -5.27
N ASP A 267 7.26 34.20 -4.97
CA ASP A 267 7.83 35.42 -5.54
C ASP A 267 8.21 35.30 -7.03
N THR A 268 8.28 34.07 -7.55
CA THR A 268 8.57 33.79 -8.97
C THR A 268 7.32 33.53 -9.82
N LEU A 269 6.15 33.40 -9.18
CA LEU A 269 4.91 33.04 -9.88
C LEU A 269 4.29 34.25 -10.57
N PRO A 270 3.75 34.10 -11.79
CA PRO A 270 3.03 35.18 -12.45
C PRO A 270 1.73 35.52 -11.71
N GLN A 271 1.26 36.76 -11.83
CA GLN A 271 0.07 37.24 -11.11
C GLN A 271 -1.20 36.45 -11.45
N ASP A 272 -1.27 35.84 -12.63
CA ASP A 272 -2.38 35.01 -13.10
C ASP A 272 -2.19 33.50 -12.83
N TYR A 273 -1.24 33.13 -11.96
CA TYR A 273 -0.95 31.72 -11.65
C TYR A 273 -2.08 31.04 -10.88
N THR A 274 -2.68 31.73 -9.91
CA THR A 274 -3.80 31.23 -9.11
C THR A 274 -5.12 31.63 -9.76
N ALA A 275 -6.06 30.69 -9.86
CA ALA A 275 -7.41 31.00 -10.31
C ALA A 275 -8.12 31.92 -9.30
N PRO A 276 -8.87 32.93 -9.76
CA PRO A 276 -9.63 33.79 -8.85
C PRO A 276 -10.71 32.96 -8.12
N PRO A 277 -10.94 33.20 -6.80
CA PRO A 277 -11.97 32.49 -6.07
C PRO A 277 -13.36 32.94 -6.52
N ARG A 278 -14.35 32.05 -6.42
CA ARG A 278 -15.75 32.49 -6.48
C ARG A 278 -16.12 33.12 -5.13
N PRO A 279 -17.07 34.08 -5.09
CA PRO A 279 -17.44 34.75 -3.84
C PRO A 279 -17.82 33.78 -2.70
N GLU A 280 -18.48 32.67 -3.04
CA GLU A 280 -18.88 31.62 -2.10
C GLU A 280 -17.73 30.75 -1.57
N ASP A 281 -16.58 30.73 -2.24
CA ASP A 281 -15.41 29.92 -1.86
C ASP A 281 -14.57 30.60 -0.76
N VAL A 282 -14.79 31.90 -0.51
CA VAL A 282 -13.99 32.69 0.43
C VAL A 282 -14.54 32.51 1.85
N ILE A 283 -13.73 31.94 2.75
CA ILE A 283 -14.06 31.81 4.18
C ILE A 283 -13.66 33.10 4.91
N PRO A 284 -14.63 33.95 5.32
CA PRO A 284 -14.32 35.23 5.95
C PRO A 284 -13.64 35.03 7.31
N HIS A 285 -12.76 35.95 7.69
CA HIS A 285 -12.09 35.96 9.00
C HIS A 285 -11.10 34.80 9.26
N THR A 286 -10.63 34.14 8.21
CA THR A 286 -9.46 33.25 8.29
C THR A 286 -8.18 34.12 8.45
N PRO A 287 -7.37 33.92 9.50
CA PRO A 287 -6.14 34.68 9.73
C PRO A 287 -5.09 34.53 8.63
#